data_AF-A0A952EAR4-F1
#
_entry.id   AF-A0A952EAR4-F1
#
_cell.length_a   1.000
_cell.length_b   1.000
_cell.length_c   1.000
_cell.angle_alpha   90.00
_cell.angle_beta   90.00
_cell.angle_gamma   90.00
#
_symmetry.space_group_name_H-M   'P 1'
#
loop_
_entity.id
_entity.type
_entity.pdbx_description
1 polymer ?
#
loop_
_entity_poly.entity_id
_entity_poly.type
_entity_poly.pdbx_seq_one_letter_code
_entity_poly.pdbx_strand_id
1 'polypeptide(L)' 'MIDEANRKKFVQNFRLMQEIEESVRDEYLEVSEDADVCAAGIAEEFRQVSQREVKHIEIVEKIIELIEQRL' A
#
# COMPACT_ATOMS: atom_id res chain seq x y z
N MET A 1 -22.68 -9.31 13.92
CA MET A 1 -22.76 -8.00 13.24
C MET A 1 -21.70 -7.11 13.86
N ILE A 2 -20.87 -6.45 13.04
CA ILE A 2 -19.97 -5.40 13.51
C ILE A 2 -20.86 -4.16 13.71
N ASP A 3 -20.85 -3.54 14.89
CA ASP A 3 -21.57 -2.28 15.09
C ASP A 3 -20.91 -1.12 14.31
N GLU A 4 -21.63 -0.03 14.12
CA GLU A 4 -21.17 1.09 13.30
C GLU A 4 -19.85 1.72 13.80
N ALA A 5 -19.63 1.76 15.12
CA ALA A 5 -18.41 2.32 15.69
C ALA A 5 -17.20 1.43 15.38
N ASN A 6 -17.37 0.12 15.54
CA ASN A 6 -16.35 -0.86 15.18
C ASN A 6 -16.06 -0.86 13.67
N ARG A 7 -17.09 -0.70 12.81
CA ARG A 7 -16.90 -0.58 11.36
C ARG A 7 -16.06 0.64 11.00
N LYS A 8 -16.40 1.82 11.53
CA LYS A 8 -15.63 3.06 11.31
C LYS A 8 -14.17 2.91 11.74
N LYS A 9 -13.94 2.29 12.90
CA LYS A 9 -12.59 2.00 13.39
C LYS A 9 -11.82 1.06 12.45
N PHE A 10 -12.45 0.01 11.95
CA PHE A 10 -11.81 -0.89 10.98
C PHE A 10 -11.44 -0.18 9.69
N VAL A 11 -12.37 0.57 9.09
CA VAL A 11 -12.10 1.36 7.88
C VAL A 11 -10.93 2.32 8.12
N GLN A 12 -10.91 3.02 9.25
CA GLN A 12 -9.82 3.94 9.58
C GLN A 12 -8.47 3.22 9.69
N ASN A 13 -8.41 2.06 10.33
CA ASN A 13 -7.18 1.27 10.42
C ASN A 13 -6.68 0.83 9.03
N PHE A 14 -7.58 0.41 8.14
CA PHE A 14 -7.19 0.02 6.78
C PHE A 14 -6.77 1.21 5.91
N ARG A 15 -7.37 2.40 6.12
CA ARG A 15 -6.87 3.62 5.46
C ARG A 15 -5.46 3.98 5.91
N LEU A 16 -5.16 3.85 7.20
CA LEU A 16 -3.78 4.03 7.70
C LEU A 16 -2.82 3.01 7.08
N MET A 17 -3.25 1.75 6.87
CA MET A 17 -2.44 0.75 6.16
C MET A 17 -2.19 1.17 4.71
N GLN A 18 -3.23 1.60 3.99
CA GLN A 18 -3.10 2.10 2.61
C GLN A 18 -2.08 3.25 2.52
N GLU A 19 -2.16 4.24 3.41
CA GLU A 19 -1.21 5.36 3.46
C GLU A 19 0.25 4.89 3.66
N ILE A 20 0.46 3.85 4.48
CA ILE A 20 1.79 3.26 4.68
C ILE A 20 2.27 2.58 3.40
N GLU A 21 1.45 1.74 2.76
CA GLU A 21 1.85 1.05 1.52
C GLU A 21 2.13 2.05 0.38
N GLU A 22 1.35 3.13 0.29
CA GLU A 22 1.57 4.21 -0.68
C GLU A 22 2.89 4.94 -0.44
N SER A 23 3.19 5.28 0.82
CA SER A 23 4.47 5.92 1.18
C SER A 23 5.65 5.02 0.84
N VAL A 24 5.59 3.74 1.20
CA VAL A 24 6.66 2.76 0.98
C VAL A 24 6.85 2.48 -0.52
N ARG A 25 5.76 2.38 -1.30
CA ARG A 25 5.80 2.29 -2.76
C ARG A 25 6.60 3.44 -3.37
N ASP A 26 6.31 4.66 -2.93
CA ASP A 26 6.91 5.88 -3.46
C ASP A 26 8.39 5.98 -3.09
N GLU A 27 8.75 5.64 -1.84
CA GLU A 27 10.15 5.56 -1.40
C GLU A 27 10.95 4.54 -2.23
N TYR A 28 10.40 3.34 -2.46
CA TYR A 28 11.07 2.34 -3.29
C TYR A 28 11.18 2.76 -4.75
N LEU A 29 10.19 3.46 -5.28
CA LEU A 29 10.24 3.99 -6.65
C LEU A 29 11.33 5.05 -6.77
N GLU A 30 11.39 6.00 -5.83
CA GLU A 30 12.41 7.05 -5.79
C GLU A 30 13.83 6.45 -5.77
N VAL A 31 14.09 5.46 -4.91
CA VAL A 31 15.38 4.76 -4.88
C VAL A 31 15.67 4.04 -6.19
N SER A 32 14.65 3.48 -6.86
CA SER A 32 14.85 2.81 -8.16
C SER A 32 15.19 3.76 -9.31
N GLU A 33 14.92 5.06 -9.14
CA GLU A 33 15.15 6.12 -10.12
C GLU A 33 16.38 6.99 -9.78
N ASP A 34 16.96 6.81 -8.59
CA ASP A 34 18.13 7.53 -8.13
C ASP A 34 19.37 7.19 -8.99
N ALA A 35 19.97 8.23 -9.57
CA ALA A 35 21.15 8.14 -10.41
C ALA A 35 22.40 7.65 -9.64
N ASP A 36 22.41 7.79 -8.31
CA ASP A 36 23.49 7.32 -7.44
C ASP A 36 23.42 5.81 -7.17
N VAL A 37 22.28 5.15 -7.46
CA VAL A 37 22.15 3.68 -7.43
C VAL A 37 22.87 3.10 -8.65
N CYS A 38 24.19 3.00 -8.55
CA CYS A 38 25.09 2.62 -9.63
C CYS A 38 24.91 1.16 -10.11
N ALA A 39 24.26 0.32 -9.30
CA ALA A 39 24.04 -1.08 -9.61
C ALA A 39 22.63 -1.28 -10.19
N ALA A 40 22.54 -1.44 -11.51
CA ALA A 40 21.27 -1.67 -12.22
C ALA A 40 20.43 -2.82 -11.63
N GLY A 41 21.07 -3.85 -11.08
CA GLY A 41 20.38 -4.94 -10.38
C GLY A 41 19.66 -4.49 -9.10
N ILE A 42 20.24 -3.57 -8.34
CA ILE A 42 19.61 -3.05 -7.11
C ILE A 42 18.42 -2.16 -7.45
N ALA A 43 18.57 -1.27 -8.45
CA ALA A 43 17.48 -0.42 -8.92
C ALA A 43 16.27 -1.25 -9.41
N GLU A 44 16.53 -2.34 -10.13
CA GLU A 44 15.48 -3.25 -10.60
C GLU A 44 14.76 -3.97 -9.46
N GLU A 45 15.47 -4.41 -8.42
CA GLU A 45 14.83 -4.98 -7.23
C GLU A 45 13.92 -3.97 -6.53
N PHE A 46 14.36 -2.72 -6.34
CA PHE A 46 13.53 -1.66 -5.76
C PHE A 46 12.28 -1.37 -6.60
N ARG A 47 12.42 -1.33 -7.94
CA ARG A 47 11.29 -1.18 -8.86
C ARG A 47 10.29 -2.33 -8.71
N GLN A 48 10.76 -3.57 -8.61
CA GLN A 48 9.89 -4.72 -8.41
C GLN A 48 9.18 -4.70 -7.04
N VAL A 49 9.87 -4.26 -5.98
CA VAL A 49 9.25 -4.12 -4.66
C VAL A 49 8.17 -3.04 -4.69
N SER A 50 8.45 -1.87 -5.28
CA SER A 50 7.43 -0.82 -5.48
C SER A 50 6.19 -1.35 -6.22
N GLN A 51 6.35 -2.18 -7.25
CA GLN A 51 5.23 -2.82 -7.95
C GLN A 51 4.45 -3.83 -7.09
N ARG A 52 5.08 -4.47 -6.10
CA ARG A 52 4.36 -5.34 -5.15
C ARG A 52 3.50 -4.51 -4.21
N GLU A 53 3.96 -3.33 -3.79
CA GLU A 53 3.18 -2.43 -2.94
C GLU A 53 1.90 -1.94 -3.64
N VAL A 54 1.92 -1.76 -4.97
CA VAL A 54 0.67 -1.50 -5.74
C VAL A 54 -0.37 -2.58 -5.50
N LYS A 55 0.03 -3.86 -5.47
CA LYS A 55 -0.90 -4.96 -5.19
C LYS A 55 -1.38 -4.96 -3.74
N HIS A 56 -0.54 -4.57 -2.79
CA HIS A 56 -0.96 -4.43 -1.40
C HIS A 56 -2.02 -3.34 -1.24
N ILE A 57 -1.81 -2.18 -1.89
CA ILE A 57 -2.78 -1.08 -1.95
C ILE A 57 -4.13 -1.57 -2.51
N GLU A 58 -4.13 -2.24 -3.66
CA GLU A 58 -5.35 -2.80 -4.27
C GLU A 58 -6.08 -3.78 -3.33
N ILE A 59 -5.33 -4.61 -2.58
CA ILE A 59 -5.90 -5.53 -1.60
C ILE A 59 -6.55 -4.76 -0.44
N VAL A 60 -5.87 -3.73 0.07
CA VAL A 60 -6.38 -2.90 1.17
C VAL A 60 -7.63 -2.15 0.74
N GLU A 61 -7.64 -1.54 -0.44
CA GLU A 61 -8.82 -0.88 -1.02
C GLU A 61 -10.01 -1.85 -1.11
N LYS A 62 -9.78 -3.05 -1.64
CA LYS A 62 -10.81 -4.08 -1.71
C LYS A 62 -11.33 -4.50 -0.33
N ILE A 63 -10.48 -4.54 0.69
CA ILE A 63 -10.91 -4.83 2.06
C ILE A 63 -11.80 -3.69 2.58
N ILE A 64 -11.42 -2.43 2.35
CA ILE A 64 -12.23 -1.26 2.72
C ILE A 64 -13.61 -1.33 2.05
N GLU A 65 -13.65 -1.56 0.73
CA GLU A 65 -14.90 -1.72 -0.02
C GLU A 65 -15.77 -2.83 0.54
N LEU A 66 -15.20 -3.99 0.88
CA LEU A 66 -15.95 -5.10 1.46
C LEU A 66 -16.53 -4.76 2.84
N ILE A 67 -15.81 -4.00 3.66
CA ILE A 67 -16.29 -3.54 4.97
C ILE A 67 -17.43 -2.54 4.81
N GLU A 68 -17.33 -1.64 3.82
CA GLU A 68 -18.35 -0.62 3.53
C GLU A 68 -19.59 -1.20 2.82
N GLN A 69 -19.45 -2.20 1.95
CA GLN A 69 -20.55 -2.81 1.19
C GLN A 69 -21.29 -3.93 1.94
N ARG A 70 -20.64 -4.67 2.84
CA ARG A 70 -21.25 -5.84 3.50
C ARG A 70 -22.06 -5.54 4.77
N LEU A 71 -22.21 -4.28 5.16
CA LEU A 71 -23.04 -3.85 6.30
C LEU A 71 -23.68 -2.47 6.11
#